data_AF-A0AAJ1RYB4-F1
#
_entry.id   AF-A0AAJ1RYB4-F1
#
_cell.length_a   1.000
_cell.length_b   1.000
_cell.length_c   1.000
_cell.angle_alpha   90.00
_cell.angle_beta   90.00
_cell.angle_gamma   90.00
#
_symmetry.space_group_name_H-M   'P 1'
#
loop_
_entity.id
_entity.type
_entity.pdbx_description
1 polymer ?
#
loop_
_entity_poly.entity_id
_entity_poly.type
_entity_poly.pdbx_seq_one_letter_code
_entity_poly.pdbx_strand_id
1 'polypeptide(L)'
;MSDEFTFFGWSVPKLARVDGGFLVLWGIAAYFLQNADPPSITAMIPAFLGAPLLMLGILADRNEANLHHYMHAAMVVALLMVLGGTRVITGWNEMSNLTLASHIVLIVTGACFMSAGIMSFRHARKLREASGD
;
A
#
# COMPACT_ATOMS: atom_id res chain seq x y z
N MET A 1 8.87 -24.93 12.59
CA MET A 1 9.04 -23.54 12.12
C MET A 1 7.65 -22.96 12.01
N SER A 2 7.38 -21.72 12.43
CA SER A 2 6.07 -21.13 12.20
C SER A 2 5.84 -21.09 10.69
N ASP A 3 4.83 -21.79 10.17
CA ASP A 3 4.49 -21.82 8.74
C ASP A 3 3.98 -20.47 8.20
N GLU A 4 4.07 -19.42 9.03
CA GLU A 4 3.66 -18.07 8.73
C GLU A 4 4.60 -17.40 7.71
N PHE A 5 4.01 -16.88 6.64
CA PHE A 5 4.74 -16.12 5.63
C PHE A 5 5.22 -14.79 6.21
N THR A 6 6.52 -14.51 6.05
CA THR A 6 7.10 -13.22 6.38
C THR A 6 7.83 -12.62 5.19
N PHE A 7 7.80 -11.31 5.08
CA PHE A 7 8.50 -10.54 4.05
C PHE A 7 9.36 -9.50 4.75
N PHE A 8 10.68 -9.57 4.56
CA PHE A 8 11.68 -8.86 5.37
C PHE A 8 11.51 -9.07 6.90
N GLY A 9 11.03 -10.24 7.32
CA GLY A 9 10.77 -10.56 8.73
C GLY A 9 9.52 -9.90 9.31
N TRP A 10 8.68 -9.27 8.49
CA TRP A 10 7.38 -8.72 8.88
C TRP A 10 6.23 -9.53 8.29
N SER A 11 5.11 -9.61 9.02
CA SER A 11 3.86 -10.16 8.49
C SER A 11 3.20 -9.20 7.49
N VAL A 12 2.34 -9.71 6.62
CA VAL A 12 1.61 -8.89 5.63
C VAL A 12 0.74 -7.81 6.29
N PRO A 13 -0.01 -8.07 7.38
CA PRO A 13 -0.72 -7.02 8.10
C PRO A 13 0.18 -5.91 8.64
N LYS A 14 1.37 -6.27 9.15
CA LYS A 14 2.37 -5.31 9.62
C LYS A 14 2.89 -4.45 8.48
N LEU A 15 3.15 -5.03 7.31
CA LEU A 15 3.50 -4.27 6.10
C LEU A 15 2.41 -3.27 5.72
N ALA A 16 1.14 -3.69 5.69
CA ALA A 16 0.02 -2.80 5.36
C ALA A 16 -0.04 -1.59 6.30
N ARG A 17 0.18 -1.81 7.60
CA ARG A 17 0.21 -0.74 8.59
C ARG A 17 1.39 0.21 8.39
N VAL A 18 2.59 -0.33 8.18
CA VAL A 18 3.80 0.50 8.01
C VAL A 18 3.72 1.31 6.71
N ASP A 19 3.37 0.65 5.60
CA ASP A 19 3.23 1.30 4.29
C ASP A 19 2.12 2.33 4.29
N GLY A 20 0.95 2.01 4.86
CA GLY A 20 -0.15 2.94 5.01
C GLY A 20 0.21 4.15 5.88
N GLY A 21 0.87 3.92 7.00
CA GLY A 21 1.35 5.00 7.88
C GLY A 21 2.37 5.91 7.20
N PHE A 22 3.33 5.32 6.48
CA PHE A 22 4.30 6.06 5.69
C PHE A 22 3.63 6.94 4.64
N LEU A 23 2.65 6.42 3.90
CA LEU A 23 1.92 7.16 2.87
C LEU A 23 1.07 8.30 3.43
N VAL A 24 0.44 8.09 4.59
CA VAL A 24 -0.30 9.15 5.29
C VAL A 24 0.64 10.29 5.68
N LEU A 25 1.77 9.97 6.29
CA LEU A 25 2.78 10.98 6.65
C LEU A 25 3.34 11.69 5.41
N TRP A 26 3.63 10.94 4.35
CA TRP A 26 4.10 11.50 3.09
C TRP A 26 3.10 12.46 2.47
N GLY A 27 1.82 12.09 2.38
CA GLY A 27 0.78 12.95 1.78
C GLY A 27 0.52 14.23 2.59
N ILE A 28 0.60 14.14 3.92
CA ILE A 28 0.53 15.33 4.79
C ILE A 28 1.73 16.24 4.54
N ALA A 29 2.95 15.67 4.53
CA ALA A 29 4.16 16.44 4.24
C ALA A 29 4.11 17.09 2.84
N ALA A 30 3.66 16.36 1.82
CA ALA A 30 3.52 16.87 0.46
C ALA A 30 2.53 18.03 0.37
N TYR A 31 1.43 18.01 1.16
CA TYR A 31 0.48 19.12 1.18
C TYR A 31 1.08 20.42 1.74
N PHE A 32 1.96 20.33 2.75
CA PHE A 32 2.61 21.50 3.35
C PHE A 32 3.88 21.96 2.62
N LEU A 33 4.57 21.05 1.92
CA LEU A 33 5.79 21.35 1.18
C LEU A 33 5.53 21.83 -0.26
N GLN A 34 4.29 21.79 -0.74
CA GLN A 34 3.97 22.26 -2.08
C GLN A 34 4.09 23.79 -2.17
N ASN A 35 4.63 24.27 -3.29
CA ASN A 35 4.78 25.69 -3.57
C ASN A 35 3.62 26.27 -4.39
N ALA A 36 2.48 25.56 -4.44
CA ALA A 36 1.30 25.98 -5.19
C ALA A 36 0.44 26.95 -4.36
N ASP A 37 -0.01 28.04 -4.98
CA ASP A 37 -0.95 28.99 -4.41
C ASP A 37 -2.21 29.09 -5.30
N PRO A 38 -3.39 28.58 -4.86
CA PRO A 38 -3.64 27.92 -3.58
C PRO A 38 -3.07 26.48 -3.50
N PRO A 39 -2.88 25.94 -2.28
CA PRO A 39 -2.41 24.56 -2.08
C PRO A 39 -3.32 23.53 -2.76
N SER A 40 -2.74 22.69 -3.60
CA SER A 40 -3.44 21.63 -4.30
C SER A 40 -3.74 20.45 -3.37
N ILE A 41 -5.01 20.12 -3.23
CA ILE A 41 -5.48 18.93 -2.49
C ILE A 41 -4.99 17.64 -3.16
N THR A 42 -4.65 17.69 -4.46
CA THR A 42 -4.14 16.52 -5.19
C THR A 42 -2.79 16.02 -4.64
N ALA A 43 -2.02 16.86 -3.94
CA ALA A 43 -0.80 16.43 -3.24
C ALA A 43 -1.09 15.41 -2.12
N MET A 44 -2.32 15.35 -1.60
CA MET A 44 -2.73 14.44 -0.54
C MET A 44 -3.17 13.06 -1.04
N ILE A 45 -3.14 12.79 -2.36
CA ILE A 45 -3.51 11.46 -2.91
C ILE A 45 -2.81 10.30 -2.17
N PRO A 46 -1.50 10.35 -1.87
CA PRO A 46 -0.85 9.31 -1.08
C PRO A 46 -1.49 9.08 0.29
N ALA A 47 -1.90 10.13 0.99
CA ALA A 47 -2.58 9.98 2.28
C ALA A 47 -3.98 9.41 2.13
N PHE A 48 -4.73 9.79 1.10
CA PHE A 48 -6.07 9.26 0.84
C PHE A 48 -6.09 7.77 0.52
N LEU A 49 -5.05 7.23 -0.12
CA LEU A 49 -4.93 5.79 -0.36
C LEU A 49 -4.18 5.06 0.77
N GLY A 50 -3.23 5.73 1.42
CA GLY A 50 -2.51 5.22 2.59
C GLY A 50 -3.40 5.02 3.81
N ALA A 51 -4.38 5.90 4.05
CA ALA A 51 -5.25 5.82 5.22
C ALA A 51 -6.14 4.56 5.24
N PRO A 52 -6.84 4.19 4.14
CA PRO A 52 -7.54 2.90 4.05
C PRO A 52 -6.60 1.71 4.22
N LEU A 53 -5.40 1.74 3.62
CA LEU A 53 -4.42 0.66 3.76
C LEU A 53 -3.98 0.50 5.23
N LEU A 54 -3.69 1.61 5.91
CA LEU A 54 -3.34 1.65 7.32
C LEU A 54 -4.48 1.10 8.19
N MET A 55 -5.72 1.55 7.96
CA MET A 55 -6.88 1.07 8.71
C MET A 55 -7.07 -0.44 8.54
N LEU A 56 -7.00 -0.96 7.31
CA LEU A 56 -7.12 -2.39 7.04
C LEU A 56 -6.00 -3.20 7.71
N GLY A 57 -4.77 -2.68 7.71
CA GLY A 57 -3.65 -3.28 8.44
C GLY A 57 -3.87 -3.32 9.96
N ILE A 58 -4.45 -2.27 10.56
CA ILE A 58 -4.79 -2.28 12.00
C ILE A 58 -5.94 -3.26 12.29
N LEU A 59 -6.95 -3.30 11.42
CA LEU A 59 -8.13 -4.13 11.62
C LEU A 59 -7.80 -5.62 11.50
N ALA A 60 -6.87 -5.97 10.61
CA ALA A 60 -6.35 -7.33 10.47
C ALA A 60 -5.65 -7.86 11.72
N ASP A 61 -4.88 -7.03 12.44
CA ASP A 61 -4.25 -7.45 13.71
C ASP A 61 -5.28 -7.65 14.83
N ARG A 62 -6.43 -6.97 14.77
CA ARG A 62 -7.45 -7.02 15.82
C ARG A 62 -8.49 -8.11 15.59
N ASN A 63 -8.63 -8.62 14.38
CA ASN A 63 -9.66 -9.57 13.99
C ASN A 63 -9.09 -10.66 13.09
N GLU A 64 -8.42 -11.61 13.74
CA GLU A 64 -7.79 -12.77 13.09
C GLU A 64 -8.79 -13.62 12.29
N ALA A 65 -10.03 -13.76 12.79
CA ALA A 65 -11.09 -14.53 12.12
C ALA A 65 -11.44 -14.01 10.72
N ASN A 66 -11.14 -12.74 10.41
CA ASN A 66 -11.40 -12.12 9.12
C ASN A 66 -10.14 -11.61 8.43
N LEU A 67 -8.96 -12.05 8.88
CA LEU A 67 -7.66 -11.59 8.40
C LEU A 67 -7.56 -11.63 6.87
N HIS A 68 -7.99 -12.72 6.23
CA HIS A 68 -7.91 -12.87 4.78
C HIS A 68 -8.78 -11.86 4.03
N HIS A 69 -9.96 -11.49 4.56
CA HIS A 69 -10.83 -10.48 3.95
C HIS A 69 -10.19 -9.09 3.99
N TYR A 70 -9.59 -8.73 5.13
CA TYR A 70 -8.87 -7.46 5.26
C TYR A 70 -7.65 -7.41 4.34
N MET A 71 -6.91 -8.51 4.21
CA MET A 71 -5.76 -8.56 3.30
C MET A 71 -6.18 -8.49 1.83
N HIS A 72 -7.28 -9.12 1.42
CA HIS A 72 -7.80 -8.97 0.05
C HIS A 72 -8.26 -7.53 -0.21
N ALA A 73 -8.95 -6.90 0.73
CA ALA A 73 -9.31 -5.49 0.62
C ALA A 73 -8.06 -4.59 0.53
N ALA A 74 -7.02 -4.87 1.31
CA ALA A 74 -5.75 -4.13 1.27
C ALA A 74 -5.04 -4.30 -0.09
N MET A 75 -5.12 -5.49 -0.70
CA MET A 75 -4.62 -5.74 -2.05
C MET A 75 -5.37 -4.92 -3.12
N VAL A 76 -6.68 -4.73 -2.97
CA VAL A 76 -7.46 -3.85 -3.86
C VAL A 76 -7.02 -2.40 -3.71
N VAL A 77 -6.80 -1.93 -2.48
CA VAL A 77 -6.27 -0.58 -2.24
C VAL A 77 -4.89 -0.40 -2.86
N ALA A 78 -3.99 -1.37 -2.70
CA ALA A 78 -2.67 -1.34 -3.30
C ALA A 78 -2.70 -1.36 -4.84
N LEU A 79 -3.66 -2.07 -5.44
CA LEU A 79 -3.91 -2.00 -6.88
C LEU A 79 -4.34 -0.60 -7.30
N LEU A 80 -5.27 0.03 -6.55
CA LEU A 80 -5.69 1.42 -6.81
C LEU A 80 -4.53 2.41 -6.64
N MET A 81 -3.60 2.15 -5.73
CA MET A 81 -2.37 2.96 -5.58
C MET A 81 -1.51 2.89 -6.83
N VAL A 82 -1.24 1.69 -7.35
CA VAL A 82 -0.46 1.55 -8.59
C VAL A 82 -1.17 2.23 -9.75
N LEU A 83 -2.47 1.96 -9.94
CA LEU A 83 -3.28 2.56 -11.01
C LEU A 83 -3.35 4.10 -10.90
N GLY A 84 -3.61 4.64 -9.71
CA GLY A 84 -3.62 6.09 -9.47
C GLY A 84 -2.28 6.74 -9.76
N GLY A 85 -1.18 6.03 -9.46
CA GLY A 85 0.17 6.48 -9.73
C GLY A 85 0.53 6.52 -11.21
N THR A 86 -0.06 5.63 -12.05
CA THR A 86 0.23 5.55 -13.49
C THR A 86 -0.06 6.82 -14.28
N ARG A 87 -0.78 7.80 -13.70
CA ARG A 87 -0.94 9.15 -14.26
C ARG A 87 0.40 9.80 -14.63
N VAL A 88 1.49 9.41 -13.98
CA VAL A 88 2.85 9.85 -14.36
C VAL A 88 3.17 9.58 -15.83
N ILE A 89 2.68 8.47 -16.41
CA ILE A 89 3.00 8.06 -17.79
C ILE A 89 2.44 9.07 -18.80
N THR A 90 1.26 9.63 -18.52
CA THR A 90 0.56 10.53 -19.46
C THR A 90 0.76 12.01 -19.16
N GLY A 91 1.12 12.36 -17.92
CA GLY A 91 1.13 13.76 -17.46
C GLY A 91 2.43 14.26 -16.84
N TRP A 92 3.55 13.52 -16.93
CA TRP A 92 4.80 13.89 -16.23
C TRP A 92 5.34 15.29 -16.55
N ASN A 93 5.20 15.77 -17.79
CA ASN A 93 5.73 17.06 -18.23
C ASN A 93 5.07 18.28 -17.56
N GLU A 94 3.84 18.11 -17.07
CA GLU A 94 3.05 19.18 -16.45
C GLU A 94 3.05 19.08 -14.92
N MET A 95 3.66 18.03 -14.36
CA MET A 95 3.69 17.77 -12.92
C MET A 95 4.83 18.54 -12.25
N SER A 96 4.54 19.10 -11.06
CA SER A 96 5.62 19.54 -10.18
C SER A 96 6.48 18.34 -9.73
N ASN A 97 7.75 18.60 -9.39
CA ASN A 97 8.64 17.56 -8.87
C ASN A 97 8.05 16.82 -7.66
N LEU A 98 7.34 17.55 -6.78
CA LEU A 98 6.71 16.97 -5.59
C LEU A 98 5.50 16.09 -5.96
N THR A 99 4.69 16.52 -6.93
CA THR A 99 3.57 15.72 -7.46
C THR A 99 4.09 14.45 -8.12
N LEU A 100 5.14 14.56 -8.95
CA LEU A 100 5.79 13.43 -9.60
C LEU A 100 6.33 12.44 -8.58
N ALA A 101 7.09 12.93 -7.58
CA ALA A 101 7.61 12.10 -6.49
C ALA A 101 6.49 11.38 -5.73
N SER A 102 5.38 12.06 -5.45
CA SER A 102 4.22 11.48 -4.75
C SER A 102 3.57 10.34 -5.53
N HIS A 103 3.46 10.45 -6.86
CA HIS A 103 2.95 9.36 -7.70
C HIS A 103 3.94 8.19 -7.78
N ILE A 104 5.25 8.46 -7.86
CA ILE A 104 6.28 7.41 -7.85
C ILE A 104 6.25 6.64 -6.53
N VAL A 105 6.19 7.33 -5.40
CA VAL A 105 6.06 6.71 -4.07
C VAL A 105 4.82 5.83 -4.00
N LEU A 106 3.68 6.31 -4.51
CA LEU A 106 2.43 5.56 -4.58
C LEU A 106 2.58 4.23 -5.36
N ILE A 107 3.21 4.29 -6.54
CA ILE A 107 3.47 3.10 -7.38
C ILE A 107 4.40 2.14 -6.66
N VAL A 108 5.53 2.63 -6.15
CA VAL A 108 6.56 1.78 -5.54
C VAL A 108 6.00 1.08 -4.30
N THR A 109 5.39 1.82 -3.37
CA THR A 109 4.81 1.23 -2.17
C THR A 109 3.67 0.26 -2.52
N GLY A 110 2.78 0.61 -3.46
CA GLY A 110 1.70 -0.27 -3.90
C GLY A 110 2.21 -1.57 -4.54
N ALA A 111 3.19 -1.47 -5.44
CA ALA A 111 3.78 -2.64 -6.11
C ALA A 111 4.56 -3.53 -5.14
N CYS A 112 5.30 -2.95 -4.19
CA CYS A 112 5.98 -3.68 -3.13
C CYS A 112 4.99 -4.45 -2.26
N PHE A 113 3.94 -3.79 -1.77
CA PHE A 113 2.91 -4.43 -0.97
C PHE A 113 2.18 -5.54 -1.74
N MET A 114 1.80 -5.28 -3.00
CA MET A 114 1.20 -6.29 -3.86
C MET A 114 2.08 -7.51 -4.06
N SER A 115 3.39 -7.31 -4.26
CA SER A 115 4.35 -8.39 -4.43
C SER A 115 4.40 -9.26 -3.17
N ALA A 116 4.47 -8.65 -2.00
CA ALA A 116 4.44 -9.37 -0.72
C ALA A 116 3.12 -10.14 -0.53
N GLY A 117 1.97 -9.53 -0.83
CA GLY A 117 0.66 -10.19 -0.74
C GLY A 117 0.52 -11.39 -1.69
N ILE A 118 0.95 -11.25 -2.95
CA ILE A 118 0.94 -12.35 -3.92
C ILE A 118 1.84 -13.50 -3.47
N MET A 119 3.04 -13.19 -2.94
CA MET A 119 3.93 -14.21 -2.37
C MET A 119 3.28 -14.93 -1.19
N SER A 120 2.58 -14.19 -0.31
CA SER A 120 1.84 -14.75 0.81
C SER A 120 0.73 -15.71 0.36
N PHE A 121 -0.06 -15.34 -0.66
CA PHE A 121 -1.11 -16.21 -1.19
C PHE A 121 -0.54 -17.48 -1.84
N ARG A 122 0.59 -17.35 -2.56
CA ARG A 122 1.29 -18.50 -3.14
C ARG A 122 1.85 -19.42 -2.06
N HIS A 123 2.38 -18.87 -0.97
CA HIS A 123 2.87 -19.63 0.18
C HIS A 123 1.73 -20.44 0.83
N ALA A 124 0.61 -19.79 1.13
CA ALA A 124 -0.56 -20.45 1.70
C ALA A 124 -1.11 -21.58 0.79
N ARG A 125 -1.08 -21.40 -0.54
CA ARG A 125 -1.48 -22.44 -1.48
C ARG A 125 -0.55 -23.66 -1.43
N LYS A 126 0.76 -23.43 -1.46
CA LYS A 126 1.76 -24.50 -1.41
C LYS A 126 1.70 -25.31 -0.11
N LEU A 127 1.41 -24.66 1.02
CA LEU A 127 1.22 -25.34 2.30
C LEU A 127 0.03 -26.30 2.26
N ARG A 128 -1.10 -25.88 1.69
CA ARG A 128 -2.29 -26.74 1.51
C ARG A 128 -2.00 -27.95 0.61
N GLU A 129 -1.35 -27.71 -0.52
CA GLU A 129 -0.91 -28.77 -1.44
C GLU A 129 0.03 -29.79 -0.76
N ALA A 130 0.91 -29.32 0.14
CA ALA A 130 1.85 -30.18 0.88
C ALA A 130 1.20 -30.95 2.04
N SER A 131 0.13 -30.42 2.64
CA SER A 131 -0.60 -31.07 3.73
C SER A 131 -1.60 -32.14 3.26
N GLY A 132 -1.82 -32.27 1.94
CA GLY A 132 -2.71 -33.29 1.37
C GLY A 132 -4.20 -32.94 1.40
N ASP A 133 -4.53 -31.66 1.60
CA ASP A 133 -5.88 -31.08 1.45
C ASP A 133 -6.11 -30.57 0.02
#